data_AF-A0A3D2KAH6-F1
#
_entry.id   AF-A0A3D2KAH6-F1
#
_cell.length_a   1.000
_cell.length_b   1.000
_cell.length_c   1.000
_cell.angle_alpha   90.00
_cell.angle_beta   90.00
_cell.angle_gamma   90.00
#
_symmetry.space_group_name_H-M   'P 1'
#
loop_
_entity.id
_entity.type
_entity.pdbx_description
1 polymer ?
#
loop_
_entity_poly.entity_id
_entity_poly.type
_entity_poly.pdbx_seq_one_letter_code
_entity_poly.pdbx_strand_id
1 'polypeptide(L)'
;MRYDAIVIGAGHAGVEAALALARLGNQTLIVTIDVKSVSHMACNPNIGGTGKGHLVRELDALGGQMGLNADASLLQIKMLNKNKGAAVQSLRGQTDKEVYHEVMLSTLRAQERLDILEGECEDLLVEDGKVCGVVVSGKTYHSTVVVLCTGVYLSSRTITGEEIHDAGPYGFANSKNLSAALAAKGLPLRRFKTGTPARVYANSIDYSVMEREEGDYDIPCFSFLTQTKLLEQVPCYLTYTNAETHRIIRENIDRAPLYNGTIHGVGPRYCPSIEDKIMRFADKERHQIFIEPEVKDGELMYVQGMSSSLPKDVQEEMYRSVKGL
;
A
#
# COMPACT_ATOMS: atom_id res chain seq x y z
N MET A 1 -17.61 26.81 -3.02
CA MET A 1 -18.25 26.13 -1.87
C MET A 1 -17.32 26.21 -0.67
N ARG A 2 -17.81 26.13 0.57
CA ARG A 2 -16.97 26.31 1.77
C ARG A 2 -17.06 25.09 2.68
N TYR A 3 -15.91 24.60 3.14
CA TYR A 3 -15.76 23.52 4.10
C TYR A 3 -14.87 23.98 5.25
N ASP A 4 -15.04 23.38 6.43
CA ASP A 4 -14.18 23.65 7.58
C ASP A 4 -12.77 23.07 7.34
N ALA A 5 -12.70 21.88 6.73
CA ALA A 5 -11.45 21.24 6.33
C ALA A 5 -11.57 20.51 4.99
N ILE A 6 -10.46 20.43 4.25
CA ILE A 6 -10.37 19.68 2.99
C ILE A 6 -9.20 18.70 3.05
N VAL A 7 -9.43 17.44 2.71
CA VAL A 7 -8.41 16.38 2.65
C VAL A 7 -8.18 15.98 1.20
N ILE A 8 -6.94 16.05 0.73
CA ILE A 8 -6.57 15.73 -0.65
C ILE A 8 -5.94 14.34 -0.71
N GLY A 9 -6.64 13.41 -1.35
CA GLY A 9 -6.27 12.01 -1.51
C GLY A 9 -7.01 11.11 -0.51
N ALA A 10 -7.71 10.10 -1.02
CA ALA A 10 -8.45 9.13 -0.20
C ALA A 10 -7.69 7.80 0.02
N GLY A 11 -6.36 7.85 0.11
CA GLY A 11 -5.56 6.71 0.59
C GLY A 11 -5.68 6.51 2.10
N HIS A 12 -4.96 5.53 2.65
CA HIS A 12 -4.99 5.17 4.08
C HIS A 12 -4.85 6.35 5.05
N ALA A 13 -3.95 7.31 4.78
CA ALA A 13 -3.79 8.50 5.62
C ALA A 13 -4.95 9.49 5.47
N GLY A 14 -5.48 9.64 4.25
CA GLY A 14 -6.54 10.58 3.95
C GLY A 14 -7.88 10.17 4.55
N VAL A 15 -8.21 8.88 4.51
CA VAL A 15 -9.45 8.39 5.11
C VAL A 15 -9.47 8.63 6.62
N GLU A 16 -8.38 8.31 7.33
CA GLU A 16 -8.30 8.55 8.78
C GLU A 16 -8.34 10.04 9.12
N ALA A 17 -7.65 10.88 8.35
CA ALA A 17 -7.68 12.33 8.54
C ALA A 17 -9.09 12.92 8.34
N ALA A 18 -9.78 12.51 7.27
CA ALA A 18 -11.11 12.99 6.94
C ALA A 18 -12.15 12.54 7.97
N LEU A 19 -12.09 11.26 8.38
CA LEU A 19 -12.95 10.71 9.41
C LEU A 19 -12.73 11.40 10.76
N ALA A 20 -11.48 11.63 11.16
CA ALA A 20 -11.16 12.33 12.40
C ALA A 20 -11.71 13.77 12.40
N LEU A 21 -11.50 14.52 11.31
CA LEU A 21 -12.00 15.89 11.17
C LEU A 21 -13.53 15.94 11.24
N ALA A 22 -14.22 15.06 10.51
CA ALA A 22 -15.67 14.97 10.49
C ALA A 22 -16.25 14.60 11.87
N ARG A 23 -15.66 13.60 12.55
CA ARG A 23 -16.08 13.15 13.89
C ARG A 23 -15.85 14.19 14.98
N LEU A 24 -14.89 15.10 14.79
CA LEU A 24 -14.68 16.27 15.64
C LEU A 24 -15.65 17.42 15.33
N GLY A 25 -16.62 17.22 14.44
CA GLY A 25 -17.68 18.18 14.14
C GLY A 25 -17.33 19.19 13.04
N ASN A 26 -16.37 18.91 12.17
CA ASN A 26 -16.02 19.79 11.04
C ASN A 26 -16.74 19.34 9.76
N GLN A 27 -17.33 20.27 9.00
CA GLN A 27 -17.78 19.97 7.64
C GLN A 27 -16.54 19.72 6.77
N THR A 28 -16.34 18.46 6.39
CA THR A 28 -15.09 17.99 5.78
C THR A 28 -15.35 17.52 4.35
N LEU A 29 -14.48 17.93 3.42
CA LEU A 29 -14.46 17.41 2.06
C LEU A 29 -13.24 16.51 1.89
N ILE A 30 -13.41 15.27 1.44
CA ILE A 30 -12.31 14.43 0.97
C ILE A 30 -12.33 14.37 -0.56
N VAL A 31 -11.20 14.68 -1.18
CA VAL A 31 -11.02 14.70 -2.64
C VAL A 31 -10.20 13.49 -3.07
N THR A 32 -10.63 12.77 -4.09
CA THR A 32 -9.89 11.63 -4.67
C THR A 32 -9.94 11.65 -6.19
N ILE A 33 -8.88 11.20 -6.86
CA ILE A 33 -8.86 11.16 -8.33
C ILE A 33 -9.87 10.12 -8.86
N ASP A 34 -9.97 8.99 -8.17
CA ASP A 34 -10.90 7.91 -8.50
C ASP A 34 -11.42 7.31 -7.19
N VAL A 35 -12.74 7.22 -7.04
CA VAL A 35 -13.37 6.62 -5.86
C VAL A 35 -12.99 5.15 -5.71
N LYS A 36 -12.72 4.42 -6.81
CA LYS A 36 -12.24 3.02 -6.77
C LYS A 36 -10.85 2.87 -6.14
N SER A 37 -10.11 3.97 -5.98
CA SER A 37 -8.79 3.97 -5.35
C SER A 37 -8.83 4.22 -3.83
N VAL A 38 -10.01 4.43 -3.24
CA VAL A 38 -10.18 4.72 -1.80
C VAL A 38 -9.55 3.60 -0.97
N SER A 39 -8.51 3.95 -0.21
CA SER A 39 -7.70 3.02 0.60
C SER A 39 -7.29 1.74 -0.12
N HIS A 40 -7.09 1.83 -1.45
CA HIS A 40 -6.63 0.70 -2.23
C HIS A 40 -5.24 0.24 -1.77
N MET A 41 -5.10 -1.06 -1.49
CA MET A 41 -3.84 -1.67 -1.08
C MET A 41 -2.96 -1.96 -2.30
N ALA A 42 -2.30 -0.92 -2.84
CA ALA A 42 -1.44 -1.04 -4.03
C ALA A 42 -0.25 -2.01 -3.88
N CYS A 43 0.16 -2.30 -2.64
CA CYS A 43 1.30 -3.17 -2.33
C CYS A 43 0.82 -4.53 -1.82
N ASN A 44 1.17 -4.89 -0.59
CA ASN A 44 0.83 -6.15 0.06
C ASN A 44 -0.67 -6.24 0.44
N PRO A 45 -1.29 -7.43 0.38
CA PRO A 45 -2.66 -7.68 0.84
C PRO A 45 -2.77 -7.85 2.37
N ASN A 46 -2.00 -7.11 3.18
CA ASN A 46 -2.07 -7.23 4.64
C ASN A 46 -1.96 -5.91 5.38
N ILE A 47 -2.61 -5.93 6.54
CA ILE A 47 -2.50 -4.94 7.62
C ILE A 47 -1.69 -5.54 8.77
N GLY A 48 -0.97 -4.67 9.50
CA GLY A 48 -0.11 -5.08 10.59
C GLY A 48 1.25 -5.63 10.14
N GLY A 49 1.80 -6.57 10.91
CA GLY A 49 3.20 -6.98 10.84
C GLY A 49 4.03 -6.39 11.98
N THR A 50 5.34 -6.70 12.02
CA THR A 50 6.24 -6.21 13.07
C THR A 50 6.21 -4.68 13.15
N GLY A 51 5.91 -4.13 14.33
CA GLY A 51 5.72 -2.70 14.57
C GLY A 51 4.39 -2.15 14.02
N LYS A 52 4.05 -2.45 12.77
CA LYS A 52 2.81 -2.00 12.12
C LYS A 52 1.55 -2.46 12.87
N GLY A 53 1.54 -3.68 13.39
CA GLY A 53 0.40 -4.21 14.16
C GLY A 53 0.12 -3.40 15.43
N HIS A 54 1.16 -2.85 16.06
CA HIS A 54 1.00 -1.95 17.21
C HIS A 54 0.34 -0.63 16.78
N LEU A 55 0.83 -0.03 15.69
CA LEU A 55 0.28 1.21 15.16
C LEU A 55 -1.19 1.08 14.75
N VAL A 56 -1.60 -0.07 14.20
CA VAL A 56 -3.01 -0.32 13.88
C VAL A 56 -3.86 -0.34 15.16
N ARG A 57 -3.40 -0.99 16.23
CA ARG A 57 -4.11 -1.00 17.52
C ARG A 57 -4.13 0.39 18.18
N GLU A 58 -3.06 1.16 18.05
CA GLU A 58 -3.01 2.54 18.55
C GLU A 58 -4.01 3.44 17.80
N LEU A 59 -4.06 3.33 16.47
CA LEU A 59 -5.06 4.03 15.65
C LEU A 59 -6.49 3.65 16.06
N ASP A 60 -6.75 2.35 16.27
CA ASP A 60 -8.05 1.88 16.73
C ASP A 60 -8.43 2.44 18.11
N ALA A 61 -7.49 2.45 19.06
CA ALA A 61 -7.70 3.02 20.40
C ALA A 61 -8.00 4.53 20.36
N LEU A 62 -7.49 5.25 19.36
CA LEU A 62 -7.79 6.67 19.12
C LEU A 62 -9.12 6.90 18.38
N GLY A 63 -9.84 5.84 18.02
CA GLY A 63 -11.11 5.92 17.28
C GLY A 63 -10.97 5.96 15.76
N GLY A 64 -9.81 5.55 15.23
CA GLY A 64 -9.59 5.36 13.79
C GLY A 64 -10.44 4.21 13.21
N GLN A 65 -10.28 3.93 11.91
CA GLN A 65 -11.08 2.92 11.21
C GLN A 65 -10.26 1.76 10.64
N MET A 66 -8.94 1.89 10.55
CA MET A 66 -8.06 0.85 10.01
C MET A 66 -8.23 -0.49 10.72
N GLY A 67 -8.35 -0.52 12.05
CA GLY A 67 -8.54 -1.75 12.82
C GLY A 67 -9.85 -2.46 12.48
N LEU A 68 -10.97 -1.75 12.57
CA LEU A 68 -12.31 -2.27 12.25
C LEU A 68 -12.42 -2.75 10.79
N ASN A 69 -11.92 -1.95 9.85
CA ASN A 69 -12.00 -2.27 8.42
C ASN A 69 -11.04 -3.38 8.01
N ALA A 70 -9.88 -3.49 8.67
CA ALA A 70 -9.01 -4.65 8.53
C ALA A 70 -9.72 -5.91 9.03
N ASP A 71 -10.31 -5.87 10.23
CA ASP A 71 -11.02 -7.01 10.82
C ASP A 71 -12.19 -7.49 9.95
N ALA A 72 -12.96 -6.56 9.36
CA ALA A 72 -14.08 -6.86 8.46
C ALA A 72 -13.67 -7.49 7.13
N SER A 73 -12.39 -7.41 6.75
CA SER A 73 -11.85 -7.93 5.49
C SER A 73 -10.82 -9.05 5.70
N LEU A 74 -10.66 -9.56 6.93
CA LEU A 74 -9.63 -10.57 7.21
C LEU A 74 -9.86 -11.87 6.43
N LEU A 75 -8.81 -12.32 5.75
CA LEU A 75 -8.67 -13.66 5.21
C LEU A 75 -7.87 -14.56 6.15
N GLN A 76 -6.92 -14.00 6.89
CA GLN A 76 -6.06 -14.72 7.82
C GLN A 76 -5.54 -13.75 8.88
N ILE A 77 -5.32 -14.20 10.11
CA ILE A 77 -4.62 -13.43 11.15
C ILE A 77 -3.60 -14.28 11.89
N LYS A 78 -2.43 -13.69 12.20
CA LYS A 78 -1.33 -14.33 12.95
C LYS A 78 -0.78 -13.40 14.00
N MET A 79 -0.29 -13.99 15.10
CA MET A 79 0.52 -13.30 16.09
C MET A 79 2.00 -13.54 15.78
N LEU A 80 2.69 -12.50 15.29
CA LEU A 80 4.13 -12.59 15.05
C LEU A 80 4.89 -12.58 16.37
N ASN A 81 6.05 -13.25 16.41
CA ASN A 81 6.90 -13.37 17.59
C ASN A 81 6.19 -13.98 18.82
N LYS A 82 5.19 -14.86 18.63
CA LYS A 82 4.40 -15.51 19.70
C LYS A 82 5.26 -16.16 20.80
N ASN A 83 6.39 -16.76 20.43
CA ASN A 83 7.32 -17.42 21.37
C ASN A 83 8.29 -16.45 22.08
N LYS A 84 8.18 -15.14 21.82
CA LYS A 84 8.93 -14.08 22.50
C LYS A 84 8.01 -13.31 23.45
N GLY A 85 8.59 -12.45 24.29
CA GLY A 85 7.83 -11.66 25.25
C GLY A 85 6.75 -10.78 24.61
N ALA A 86 5.66 -10.54 25.34
CA ALA A 86 4.48 -9.82 24.85
C ALA A 86 4.80 -8.45 24.22
N ALA A 87 5.83 -7.76 24.71
CA ALA A 87 6.26 -6.46 24.20
C ALA A 87 6.75 -6.46 22.73
N VAL A 88 7.09 -7.63 22.16
CA VAL A 88 7.53 -7.75 20.76
C VAL A 88 6.55 -8.54 19.89
N GLN A 89 5.43 -8.98 20.47
CA GLN A 89 4.35 -9.66 19.75
C GLN A 89 3.57 -8.64 18.94
N SER A 90 3.23 -8.97 17.69
CA SER A 90 2.56 -8.03 16.80
C SER A 90 1.57 -8.75 15.89
N LEU A 91 0.36 -8.23 15.80
CA LEU A 91 -0.66 -8.77 14.90
C LEU A 91 -0.31 -8.49 13.44
N ARG A 92 -0.60 -9.47 12.59
CA ARG A 92 -0.56 -9.36 11.14
C ARG A 92 -1.78 -10.07 10.57
N GLY A 93 -2.56 -9.39 9.75
CA GLY A 93 -3.71 -9.96 9.10
C GLY A 93 -3.63 -9.81 7.59
N GLN A 94 -3.79 -10.91 6.87
CA GLN A 94 -4.13 -10.84 5.45
C GLN A 94 -5.56 -10.37 5.30
N THR A 95 -5.77 -9.47 4.37
CA THR A 95 -7.03 -8.81 4.12
C THR A 95 -7.37 -8.94 2.66
N ASP A 96 -8.64 -9.22 2.39
CA ASP A 96 -9.21 -9.12 1.06
C ASP A 96 -9.17 -7.66 0.61
N LYS A 97 -8.44 -7.38 -0.47
CA LYS A 97 -8.21 -6.01 -0.95
C LYS A 97 -9.50 -5.34 -1.44
N GLU A 98 -10.39 -6.10 -2.06
CA GLU A 98 -11.64 -5.58 -2.59
C GLU A 98 -12.59 -5.29 -1.43
N VAL A 99 -12.76 -6.25 -0.51
CA VAL A 99 -13.59 -6.04 0.68
C VAL A 99 -13.06 -4.89 1.53
N TYR A 100 -11.74 -4.76 1.74
CA TYR A 100 -11.18 -3.64 2.51
C TYR A 100 -11.50 -2.29 1.88
N HIS A 101 -11.39 -2.17 0.56
CA HIS A 101 -11.78 -0.98 -0.19
C HIS A 101 -13.27 -0.68 0.00
N GLU A 102 -14.13 -1.68 -0.18
CA GLU A 102 -15.59 -1.55 -0.09
C GLU A 102 -16.04 -1.12 1.31
N VAL A 103 -15.53 -1.78 2.36
CA VAL A 103 -15.91 -1.43 3.74
C VAL A 103 -15.43 -0.03 4.10
N MET A 104 -14.22 0.36 3.68
CA MET A 104 -13.70 1.72 3.93
C MET A 104 -14.52 2.78 3.18
N LEU A 105 -14.87 2.53 1.92
CA LEU A 105 -15.73 3.44 1.17
C LEU A 105 -17.13 3.57 1.80
N SER A 106 -17.69 2.45 2.28
CA SER A 106 -18.94 2.44 3.04
C SER A 106 -18.82 3.28 4.32
N THR A 107 -17.73 3.12 5.08
CA THR A 107 -17.44 3.92 6.27
C THR A 107 -17.43 5.42 5.96
N LEU A 108 -16.75 5.84 4.88
CA LEU A 108 -16.71 7.25 4.49
C LEU A 108 -18.10 7.77 4.11
N ARG A 109 -18.87 7.01 3.33
CA ARG A 109 -20.22 7.40 2.89
C ARG A 109 -21.22 7.50 4.04
N ALA A 110 -21.04 6.70 5.08
CA ALA A 110 -21.89 6.71 6.26
C ALA A 110 -21.51 7.78 7.29
N GLN A 111 -20.33 8.41 7.15
CA GLN A 111 -19.87 9.41 8.10
C GLN A 111 -20.61 10.74 7.91
N GLU A 112 -21.31 11.18 8.95
CA GLU A 112 -21.92 12.51 8.97
C GLU A 112 -20.84 13.60 8.83
N ARG A 113 -21.18 14.70 8.15
CA ARG A 113 -20.30 15.86 7.91
C ARG A 113 -19.08 15.57 7.03
N LEU A 114 -19.13 14.50 6.24
CA LEU A 114 -18.08 14.14 5.30
C LEU A 114 -18.64 14.00 3.88
N ASP A 115 -18.18 14.87 2.98
CA ASP A 115 -18.47 14.77 1.56
C ASP A 115 -17.29 14.16 0.80
N ILE A 116 -17.59 13.29 -0.16
CA ILE A 116 -16.58 12.69 -1.07
C ILE A 116 -16.70 13.35 -2.44
N LEU A 117 -15.60 13.89 -2.95
CA LEU A 117 -15.52 14.49 -4.28
C LEU A 117 -14.50 13.74 -5.14
N GLU A 118 -14.97 13.24 -6.29
CA GLU A 118 -14.07 12.73 -7.33
C GLU A 118 -13.54 13.90 -8.18
N GLY A 119 -12.22 14.04 -8.26
CA GLY A 119 -11.54 15.11 -8.99
C GLY A 119 -10.05 15.20 -8.68
N GLU A 120 -9.30 15.84 -9.56
CA GLU A 120 -7.88 16.14 -9.33
C GLU A 120 -7.77 17.48 -8.61
N CYS A 121 -7.06 17.51 -7.48
CA CYS A 121 -6.63 18.77 -6.87
C CYS A 121 -5.46 19.34 -7.69
N GLU A 122 -5.62 20.54 -8.21
CA GLU A 122 -4.67 21.17 -9.15
C GLU A 122 -3.80 22.23 -8.46
N ASP A 123 -4.37 22.95 -7.48
CA ASP A 123 -3.67 24.02 -6.76
C ASP A 123 -4.20 24.21 -5.33
N LEU A 124 -3.35 24.79 -4.48
CA LEU A 124 -3.73 25.38 -3.21
C LEU A 124 -3.99 26.88 -3.39
N LEU A 125 -5.05 27.39 -2.77
CA LEU A 125 -5.29 28.82 -2.66
C LEU A 125 -4.61 29.33 -1.39
N VAL A 126 -3.75 30.34 -1.53
CA VAL A 126 -2.96 30.91 -0.44
C VAL A 126 -3.03 32.43 -0.50
N GLU A 127 -3.42 33.03 0.62
CA GLU A 127 -3.49 34.48 0.83
C GLU A 127 -2.68 34.81 2.09
N ASP A 128 -1.76 35.78 2.00
CA ASP A 128 -0.90 36.21 3.12
C ASP A 128 -0.19 35.05 3.87
N GLY A 129 0.25 34.04 3.12
CA GLY A 129 0.93 32.86 3.66
C GLY A 129 0.01 31.86 4.36
N LYS A 130 -1.32 32.03 4.27
CA LYS A 130 -2.33 31.14 4.85
C LYS A 130 -3.13 30.46 3.76
N VAL A 131 -3.40 29.17 3.93
CA VAL A 131 -4.28 28.44 3.02
C VAL A 131 -5.72 28.96 3.17
N CYS A 132 -6.39 29.22 2.06
CA CYS A 132 -7.79 29.65 2.01
C CYS A 132 -8.68 28.75 1.14
N GLY A 133 -8.11 27.69 0.55
CA GLY A 133 -8.85 26.71 -0.22
C GLY A 133 -7.98 25.89 -1.16
N VAL A 134 -8.65 25.21 -2.09
CA VAL A 134 -8.05 24.41 -3.16
C VAL A 134 -8.80 24.61 -4.48
N VAL A 135 -8.11 24.33 -5.58
CA VAL A 135 -8.72 24.17 -6.91
C VAL A 135 -8.79 22.69 -7.23
N VAL A 136 -9.99 22.19 -7.50
CA VAL A 136 -10.25 20.80 -7.89
C VAL A 136 -10.96 20.78 -9.22
N SER A 137 -10.34 20.20 -10.25
CA SER A 137 -10.86 20.13 -11.62
C SER A 137 -11.42 21.48 -12.11
N GLY A 138 -10.64 22.56 -11.96
CA GLY A 138 -11.00 23.93 -12.32
C GLY A 138 -12.01 24.63 -11.41
N LYS A 139 -12.52 24.00 -10.36
CA LYS A 139 -13.48 24.59 -9.41
C LYS A 139 -12.83 24.91 -8.07
N THR A 140 -13.24 26.03 -7.47
CA THR A 140 -12.70 26.48 -6.19
C THR A 140 -13.54 26.00 -5.00
N TYR A 141 -12.84 25.43 -4.02
CA TYR A 141 -13.37 25.01 -2.72
C TYR A 141 -12.60 25.72 -1.62
N HIS A 142 -13.29 26.52 -0.80
CA HIS A 142 -12.67 27.31 0.26
C HIS A 142 -12.60 26.54 1.57
N SER A 143 -11.47 26.66 2.27
CA SER A 143 -11.26 26.13 3.62
C SER A 143 -10.03 26.77 4.26
N THR A 144 -10.02 26.86 5.58
CA THR A 144 -8.88 27.33 6.36
C THR A 144 -7.91 26.21 6.74
N VAL A 145 -8.26 24.94 6.47
CA VAL A 145 -7.45 23.76 6.79
C VAL A 145 -7.41 22.83 5.59
N VAL A 146 -6.22 22.51 5.10
CA VAL A 146 -6.02 21.53 4.02
C VAL A 146 -5.01 20.48 4.47
N VAL A 147 -5.37 19.20 4.34
CA VAL A 147 -4.51 18.06 4.63
C VAL A 147 -4.12 17.37 3.32
N LEU A 148 -2.83 17.29 3.01
CA LEU A 148 -2.32 16.65 1.80
C LEU A 148 -1.94 15.19 2.08
N CYS A 149 -2.73 14.26 1.55
CA CYS A 149 -2.57 12.81 1.66
C CYS A 149 -2.41 12.15 0.27
N THR A 150 -1.58 12.75 -0.58
CA THR A 150 -1.48 12.44 -2.01
C THR A 150 -0.83 11.09 -2.35
N GLY A 151 -0.31 10.37 -1.35
CA GLY A 151 0.32 9.06 -1.52
C GLY A 151 1.40 9.05 -2.60
N VAL A 152 1.38 8.02 -3.45
CA VAL A 152 2.32 7.82 -4.55
C VAL A 152 1.77 8.30 -5.90
N TYR A 153 0.92 9.33 -5.91
CA TYR A 153 0.26 9.84 -7.11
C TYR A 153 0.83 11.16 -7.65
N LEU A 154 1.53 11.95 -6.83
CA LEU A 154 2.10 13.24 -7.27
C LEU A 154 3.19 13.06 -8.31
N SER A 155 2.92 13.47 -9.56
CA SER A 155 3.85 13.36 -10.69
C SER A 155 4.57 12.01 -10.72
N SER A 156 3.78 10.95 -10.48
CA SER A 156 4.25 9.59 -10.30
C SER A 156 4.52 8.93 -11.65
N ARG A 157 5.43 7.95 -11.62
CA ARG A 157 5.78 7.11 -12.76
C ARG A 157 5.87 5.66 -12.31
N THR A 158 5.38 4.74 -13.12
CA THR A 158 5.67 3.31 -13.01
C THR A 158 6.85 2.98 -13.92
N ILE A 159 7.73 2.10 -13.46
CA ILE A 159 8.99 1.77 -14.13
C ILE A 159 9.20 0.25 -14.04
N THR A 160 9.31 -0.41 -15.20
CA THR A 160 9.58 -1.84 -15.34
C THR A 160 10.64 -2.02 -16.43
N GLY A 161 11.89 -2.25 -16.04
CA GLY A 161 13.02 -2.23 -16.98
C GLY A 161 13.06 -0.91 -17.74
N GLU A 162 12.98 -1.01 -19.05
CA GLU A 162 13.00 0.10 -20.00
C GLU A 162 11.61 0.77 -20.16
N GLU A 163 10.52 0.14 -19.69
CA GLU A 163 9.17 0.66 -19.79
C GLU A 163 8.88 1.68 -18.67
N ILE A 164 8.54 2.91 -19.06
CA ILE A 164 8.21 4.00 -18.13
C ILE A 164 6.87 4.61 -18.53
N HIS A 165 5.94 4.66 -17.58
CA HIS A 165 4.62 5.27 -17.80
C HIS A 165 4.34 6.34 -16.74
N ASP A 166 3.78 7.48 -17.18
CA ASP A 166 3.23 8.50 -16.27
C ASP A 166 1.89 8.01 -15.72
N ALA A 167 1.96 7.22 -14.66
CA ALA A 167 0.81 6.58 -14.02
C ALA A 167 0.96 6.53 -12.50
N GLY A 168 -0.19 6.43 -11.83
CA GLY A 168 -0.29 6.02 -10.44
C GLY A 168 -0.08 4.51 -10.28
N PRO A 169 -0.17 3.99 -9.05
CA PRO A 169 -0.10 2.57 -8.80
C PRO A 169 -1.24 1.84 -9.51
N TYR A 170 -1.03 0.58 -9.90
CA TYR A 170 -2.08 -0.29 -10.44
C TYR A 170 -2.79 0.24 -11.71
N GLY A 171 -2.15 1.17 -12.45
CA GLY A 171 -2.71 1.75 -13.67
C GLY A 171 -3.67 2.91 -13.44
N PHE A 172 -3.87 3.35 -12.18
CA PHE A 172 -4.64 4.57 -11.91
C PHE A 172 -3.95 5.81 -12.50
N ALA A 173 -4.73 6.87 -12.75
CA ALA A 173 -4.17 8.14 -13.19
C ALA A 173 -3.28 8.76 -12.10
N ASN A 174 -2.18 9.41 -12.50
CA ASN A 174 -1.38 10.23 -11.59
C ASN A 174 -1.95 11.65 -11.48
N SER A 175 -1.51 12.40 -10.47
CA SER A 175 -1.73 13.86 -10.43
C SER A 175 -0.59 14.56 -11.18
N LYS A 176 -0.98 15.51 -12.02
CA LYS A 176 -0.08 16.23 -12.93
C LYS A 176 0.28 17.61 -12.40
N ASN A 177 -0.72 18.32 -11.86
CA ASN A 177 -0.60 19.77 -11.65
C ASN A 177 -0.14 20.14 -10.23
N LEU A 178 -0.56 19.39 -9.21
CA LEU A 178 -0.36 19.79 -7.81
C LEU A 178 1.11 19.91 -7.41
N SER A 179 1.99 19.04 -7.92
CA SER A 179 3.43 19.13 -7.63
C SER A 179 4.03 20.47 -8.11
N ALA A 180 3.68 20.91 -9.31
CA ALA A 180 4.19 22.17 -9.86
C ALA A 180 3.64 23.36 -9.07
N ALA A 181 2.35 23.32 -8.70
CA ALA A 181 1.71 24.30 -7.84
C ALA A 181 2.39 24.43 -6.46
N LEU A 182 2.70 23.31 -5.80
CA LEU A 182 3.40 23.30 -4.51
C LEU A 182 4.82 23.87 -4.63
N ALA A 183 5.56 23.49 -5.68
CA ALA A 183 6.90 23.99 -5.93
C ALA A 183 6.90 25.51 -6.21
N ALA A 184 5.95 26.00 -7.01
CA ALA A 184 5.79 27.44 -7.29
C ALA A 184 5.51 28.25 -6.01
N LYS A 185 4.94 27.63 -4.98
CA LYS A 185 4.71 28.20 -3.64
C LYS A 185 5.91 28.05 -2.69
N GLY A 186 7.06 27.60 -3.20
CA GLY A 186 8.30 27.50 -2.43
C GLY A 186 8.43 26.25 -1.57
N LEU A 187 7.56 25.24 -1.74
CA LEU A 187 7.69 23.98 -1.00
C LEU A 187 8.76 23.08 -1.65
N PRO A 188 9.77 22.62 -0.88
CA PRO A 188 10.80 21.75 -1.41
C PRO A 188 10.24 20.35 -1.69
N LEU A 189 10.39 19.89 -2.93
CA LEU A 189 9.95 18.55 -3.34
C LEU A 189 11.14 17.60 -3.49
N ARG A 190 10.90 16.32 -3.17
CA ARG A 190 11.86 15.23 -3.34
C ARG A 190 11.17 14.03 -3.98
N ARG A 191 11.94 13.21 -4.69
CA ARG A 191 11.46 11.96 -5.30
C ARG A 191 11.93 10.76 -4.49
N PHE A 192 10.99 9.90 -4.15
CA PHE A 192 11.23 8.59 -3.56
C PHE A 192 10.84 7.49 -4.55
N LYS A 193 11.40 6.29 -4.35
CA LYS A 193 11.06 5.08 -5.10
C LYS A 193 10.58 4.01 -4.13
N THR A 194 9.52 3.30 -4.51
CA THR A 194 9.14 2.03 -3.89
C THR A 194 8.93 0.99 -4.99
N GLY A 195 9.00 -0.30 -4.65
CA GLY A 195 8.77 -1.41 -5.56
C GLY A 195 7.68 -2.34 -5.04
N THR A 196 7.01 -3.02 -5.95
CA THR A 196 5.98 -4.03 -5.67
C THR A 196 6.34 -5.28 -6.50
N PRO A 197 6.07 -6.51 -6.02
CA PRO A 197 6.23 -7.71 -6.83
C PRO A 197 5.15 -7.80 -7.89
N ALA A 198 5.37 -8.68 -8.87
CA ALA A 198 4.31 -9.12 -9.76
C ALA A 198 3.21 -9.87 -9.01
N ARG A 199 2.06 -10.01 -9.67
CA ARG A 199 1.00 -10.95 -9.29
C ARG A 199 1.07 -12.11 -10.26
N VAL A 200 0.85 -13.31 -9.76
CA VAL A 200 0.82 -14.55 -10.55
C VAL A 200 -0.54 -15.19 -10.45
N TYR A 201 -0.95 -15.95 -11.48
CA TYR A 201 -2.23 -16.63 -11.47
C TYR A 201 -2.23 -17.77 -10.43
N ALA A 202 -3.27 -17.81 -9.61
CA ALA A 202 -3.41 -18.81 -8.55
C ALA A 202 -3.42 -20.25 -9.09
N ASN A 203 -3.93 -20.45 -10.32
CA ASN A 203 -4.01 -21.76 -10.98
C ASN A 203 -2.72 -22.20 -11.68
N SER A 204 -1.71 -21.33 -11.79
CA SER A 204 -0.41 -21.67 -12.38
C SER A 204 0.63 -22.10 -11.35
N ILE A 205 0.27 -22.08 -10.06
CA ILE A 205 1.18 -22.36 -8.94
C ILE A 205 1.08 -23.84 -8.54
N ASP A 206 2.22 -24.51 -8.39
CA ASP A 206 2.30 -25.82 -7.75
C ASP A 206 2.46 -25.69 -6.23
N TYR A 207 1.33 -25.71 -5.52
CA TYR A 207 1.31 -25.62 -4.06
C TYR A 207 1.88 -26.87 -3.36
N SER A 208 1.97 -28.01 -4.04
CA SER A 208 2.39 -29.28 -3.43
C SER A 208 3.86 -29.27 -2.98
N VAL A 209 4.65 -28.36 -3.57
CA VAL A 209 6.07 -28.22 -3.30
C VAL A 209 6.41 -27.05 -2.35
N MET A 210 5.40 -26.31 -1.88
CA MET A 210 5.51 -25.18 -0.96
C MET A 210 5.08 -25.55 0.45
N GLU A 211 5.58 -24.79 1.45
CA GLU A 211 5.15 -24.93 2.84
C GLU A 211 3.87 -24.13 3.06
N ARG A 212 2.81 -24.78 3.55
CA ARG A 212 1.52 -24.15 3.79
C ARG A 212 1.52 -23.43 5.14
N GLU A 213 1.17 -22.15 5.13
CA GLU A 213 1.22 -21.26 6.27
C GLU A 213 -0.19 -20.85 6.72
N GLU A 214 -0.65 -21.49 7.79
CA GLU A 214 -1.97 -21.25 8.39
C GLU A 214 -1.98 -20.03 9.32
N GLY A 215 -3.19 -19.50 9.53
CA GLY A 215 -3.45 -18.48 10.55
C GLY A 215 -3.44 -19.04 11.97
N ASP A 216 -3.35 -18.14 12.96
CA ASP A 216 -3.56 -18.49 14.36
C ASP A 216 -5.06 -18.45 14.69
N TYR A 217 -5.52 -19.43 15.46
CA TYR A 217 -6.83 -19.40 16.09
C TYR A 217 -6.72 -18.84 17.51
N ASP A 218 -7.82 -18.29 18.02
CA ASP A 218 -7.94 -17.77 19.39
C ASP A 218 -7.00 -16.62 19.78
N ILE A 219 -6.56 -15.83 18.81
CA ILE A 219 -5.86 -14.56 19.05
C ILE A 219 -6.79 -13.35 18.93
N PRO A 220 -6.41 -12.18 19.47
CA PRO A 220 -7.18 -10.95 19.28
C PRO A 220 -7.20 -10.50 17.83
N CYS A 221 -8.30 -9.87 17.43
CA CYS A 221 -8.39 -9.08 16.20
C CYS A 221 -7.65 -7.74 16.36
N PHE A 222 -7.56 -6.94 15.29
CA PHE A 222 -6.91 -5.63 15.35
C PHE A 222 -7.68 -4.65 16.23
N SER A 223 -8.99 -4.54 16.02
CA SER A 223 -9.83 -3.63 16.80
C SER A 223 -10.13 -4.18 18.19
N PHE A 224 -10.17 -3.29 19.18
CA PHE A 224 -10.69 -3.60 20.51
C PHE A 224 -12.21 -3.75 20.54
N LEU A 225 -12.91 -3.29 19.49
CA LEU A 225 -14.37 -3.33 19.40
C LEU A 225 -14.90 -4.55 18.63
N THR A 226 -14.05 -5.23 17.86
CA THR A 226 -14.41 -6.46 17.16
C THR A 226 -14.61 -7.60 18.14
N GLN A 227 -15.84 -8.14 18.20
CA GLN A 227 -16.20 -9.26 19.07
C GLN A 227 -16.12 -10.62 18.36
N THR A 228 -16.27 -10.62 17.04
CA THR A 228 -16.27 -11.84 16.21
C THR A 228 -14.84 -12.25 15.87
N LYS A 229 -14.54 -13.54 16.06
CA LYS A 229 -13.29 -14.14 15.60
C LYS A 229 -13.44 -14.67 14.18
N LEU A 230 -12.35 -14.65 13.43
CA LEU A 230 -12.28 -15.28 12.11
C LEU A 230 -12.20 -16.81 12.27
N LEU A 231 -13.25 -17.52 11.82
CA LEU A 231 -13.34 -18.98 11.95
C LEU A 231 -12.75 -19.70 10.74
N GLU A 232 -12.96 -19.17 9.53
CA GLU A 232 -12.40 -19.71 8.29
C GLU A 232 -11.26 -18.81 7.84
N GLN A 233 -10.06 -19.39 7.74
CA GLN A 233 -8.87 -18.66 7.31
C GLN A 233 -8.34 -19.21 5.99
N VAL A 234 -7.89 -18.34 5.11
CA VAL A 234 -7.23 -18.69 3.85
C VAL A 234 -5.72 -18.82 4.11
N PRO A 235 -5.07 -19.93 3.73
CA PRO A 235 -3.64 -20.12 3.94
C PRO A 235 -2.80 -19.17 3.06
N CYS A 236 -1.59 -18.88 3.51
CA CYS A 236 -0.51 -18.42 2.64
C CYS A 236 0.42 -19.59 2.33
N TYR A 237 1.37 -19.40 1.42
CA TYR A 237 2.37 -20.41 1.11
C TYR A 237 3.76 -19.83 1.15
N LEU A 238 4.71 -20.63 1.60
CA LEU A 238 6.09 -20.27 1.84
C LEU A 238 7.00 -21.04 0.88
N THR A 239 7.83 -20.29 0.18
CA THR A 239 8.88 -20.82 -0.71
C THR A 239 10.13 -19.93 -0.62
N TYR A 240 11.14 -20.23 -1.43
CA TYR A 240 12.42 -19.54 -1.37
C TYR A 240 12.99 -19.33 -2.77
N THR A 241 13.73 -18.23 -2.96
CA THR A 241 14.66 -18.13 -4.09
C THR A 241 15.73 -19.22 -3.99
N ASN A 242 16.44 -19.47 -5.08
CA ASN A 242 17.58 -20.38 -5.10
C ASN A 242 18.77 -19.79 -5.89
N ALA A 243 19.83 -20.58 -6.04
CA ALA A 243 21.04 -20.17 -6.76
C ALA A 243 20.75 -19.75 -8.22
N GLU A 244 19.78 -20.39 -8.88
CA GLU A 244 19.39 -20.06 -10.24
C GLU A 244 18.67 -18.70 -10.30
N THR A 245 17.72 -18.46 -9.39
CA THR A 245 17.09 -17.13 -9.25
C THR A 245 18.13 -16.03 -9.07
N HIS A 246 19.16 -16.29 -8.27
CA HIS A 246 20.22 -15.32 -8.03
C HIS A 246 21.13 -15.13 -9.24
N ARG A 247 21.43 -16.21 -9.99
CA ARG A 247 22.21 -16.15 -11.22
C ARG A 247 21.52 -15.25 -12.26
N ILE A 248 20.24 -15.51 -12.54
CA ILE A 248 19.41 -14.73 -13.47
C ILE A 248 19.44 -13.24 -13.12
N ILE A 249 19.24 -12.91 -11.84
CA ILE A 249 19.23 -11.52 -11.37
C ILE A 249 20.61 -10.86 -11.50
N ARG A 250 21.70 -11.56 -11.18
CA ARG A 250 23.06 -11.02 -11.27
C ARG A 250 23.48 -10.78 -12.72
N GLU A 251 23.14 -11.68 -13.62
CA GLU A 251 23.45 -11.56 -15.05
C GLU A 251 22.72 -10.40 -15.73
N ASN A 252 21.59 -9.95 -15.15
CA ASN A 252 20.77 -8.86 -15.67
C ASN A 252 20.77 -7.61 -14.76
N ILE A 253 21.69 -7.50 -13.81
CA ILE A 253 21.67 -6.42 -12.81
C ILE A 253 21.87 -5.05 -13.45
N ASP A 254 22.63 -4.99 -14.53
CA ASP A 254 22.88 -3.81 -15.36
C ASP A 254 21.63 -3.32 -16.10
N ARG A 255 20.60 -4.17 -16.24
CA ARG A 255 19.30 -3.80 -16.80
C ARG A 255 18.32 -3.29 -15.73
N ALA A 256 18.62 -3.48 -14.45
CA ALA A 256 17.75 -2.99 -13.39
C ALA A 256 17.78 -1.45 -13.34
N PRO A 257 16.63 -0.76 -13.38
CA PRO A 257 16.53 0.70 -13.34
C PRO A 257 17.21 1.35 -12.12
N LEU A 258 17.33 0.60 -11.02
CA LEU A 258 18.05 1.02 -9.82
C LEU A 258 19.57 1.09 -10.02
N TYR A 259 20.12 0.28 -10.92
CA TYR A 259 21.56 0.11 -11.15
C TYR A 259 22.06 0.78 -12.43
N ASN A 260 21.20 0.94 -13.45
CA ASN A 260 21.56 1.62 -14.70
C ASN A 260 21.39 3.16 -14.65
N GLY A 261 20.94 3.69 -13.51
CA GLY A 261 20.76 5.13 -13.31
C GLY A 261 19.42 5.69 -13.78
N THR A 262 18.48 4.88 -14.29
CA THR A 262 17.12 5.33 -14.65
C THR A 262 16.35 5.83 -13.43
N ILE A 263 16.55 5.21 -12.27
CA ILE A 263 15.94 5.62 -11.01
C ILE A 263 16.93 6.42 -10.19
N HIS A 264 16.68 7.72 -10.05
CA HIS A 264 17.48 8.63 -9.21
C HIS A 264 16.96 8.78 -7.76
N GLY A 265 15.87 8.08 -7.41
CA GLY A 265 15.22 8.20 -6.11
C GLY A 265 15.82 7.31 -5.03
N VAL A 266 15.82 7.77 -3.78
CA VAL A 266 16.25 6.95 -2.63
C VAL A 266 15.19 5.87 -2.37
N GLY A 267 15.61 4.60 -2.48
CA GLY A 267 14.76 3.46 -2.13
C GLY A 267 14.62 3.25 -0.61
N PRO A 268 13.61 2.51 -0.14
CA PRO A 268 13.45 2.19 1.27
C PRO A 268 14.62 1.34 1.79
N ARG A 269 15.26 1.76 2.89
CA ARG A 269 16.37 0.99 3.49
C ARG A 269 15.95 -0.39 4.00
N TYR A 270 14.72 -0.48 4.53
CA TYR A 270 14.22 -1.66 5.26
C TYR A 270 13.38 -2.62 4.41
N CYS A 271 13.02 -2.22 3.17
CA CYS A 271 12.27 -3.06 2.24
C CYS A 271 12.88 -2.96 0.82
N PRO A 272 14.16 -3.35 0.64
CA PRO A 272 14.81 -3.31 -0.65
C PRO A 272 14.15 -4.28 -1.66
N SER A 273 14.29 -3.98 -2.96
CA SER A 273 13.88 -4.91 -4.02
C SER A 273 14.73 -6.17 -4.00
N ILE A 274 14.28 -7.25 -4.63
CA ILE A 274 14.97 -8.55 -4.61
C ILE A 274 16.36 -8.45 -5.23
N GLU A 275 16.52 -7.69 -6.31
CA GLU A 275 17.81 -7.41 -6.93
C GLU A 275 18.76 -6.66 -5.98
N ASP A 276 18.25 -5.71 -5.17
CA ASP A 276 19.05 -5.00 -4.18
C ASP A 276 19.37 -5.87 -2.95
N LYS A 277 18.46 -6.76 -2.54
CA LYS A 277 18.72 -7.76 -1.48
C LYS A 277 19.86 -8.70 -1.85
N ILE A 278 19.83 -9.26 -3.06
CA ILE A 278 20.82 -10.23 -3.52
C ILE A 278 22.20 -9.58 -3.67
N MET A 279 22.26 -8.33 -4.12
CA MET A 279 23.53 -7.60 -4.23
C MET A 279 24.12 -7.21 -2.86
N ARG A 280 23.27 -6.83 -1.90
CA ARG A 280 23.72 -6.43 -0.54
C ARG A 280 24.05 -7.60 0.37
N PHE A 281 23.31 -8.69 0.26
CA PHE A 281 23.43 -9.88 1.10
C PHE A 281 23.87 -11.08 0.25
N ALA A 282 24.98 -10.89 -0.48
CA ALA A 282 25.49 -11.86 -1.44
C ALA A 282 25.91 -13.20 -0.82
N ASP A 283 26.12 -13.25 0.51
CA ASP A 283 26.40 -14.45 1.29
C ASP A 283 25.16 -15.34 1.50
N LYS A 284 23.95 -14.82 1.27
CA LYS A 284 22.71 -15.58 1.46
C LYS A 284 22.44 -16.45 0.25
N GLU A 285 22.38 -17.77 0.46
CA GLU A 285 22.05 -18.75 -0.58
C GLU A 285 20.58 -18.69 -1.04
N ARG A 286 19.70 -18.15 -0.19
CA ARG A 286 18.25 -18.04 -0.46
C ARG A 286 17.59 -16.91 0.31
N HIS A 287 16.49 -16.41 -0.23
CA HIS A 287 15.61 -15.44 0.40
C HIS A 287 14.19 -16.00 0.48
N GLN A 288 13.53 -15.72 1.59
CA GLN A 288 12.17 -16.17 1.88
C GLN A 288 11.14 -15.41 1.03
N ILE A 289 10.16 -16.14 0.50
CA ILE A 289 9.06 -15.63 -0.31
C ILE A 289 7.73 -16.15 0.26
N PHE A 290 6.74 -15.27 0.42
CA PHE A 290 5.36 -15.67 0.70
C PHE A 290 4.49 -15.47 -0.53
N ILE A 291 3.65 -16.45 -0.82
CA ILE A 291 2.59 -16.41 -1.82
C ILE A 291 1.28 -16.16 -1.07
N GLU A 292 0.69 -15.00 -1.33
CA GLU A 292 -0.39 -14.45 -0.52
C GLU A 292 -1.62 -14.15 -1.40
N PRO A 293 -2.82 -14.66 -1.08
CA PRO A 293 -4.02 -14.31 -1.84
C PRO A 293 -4.35 -12.83 -1.68
N GLU A 294 -4.72 -12.15 -2.77
CA GLU A 294 -5.16 -10.75 -2.70
C GLU A 294 -6.66 -10.59 -2.40
N VAL A 295 -7.46 -11.56 -2.82
CA VAL A 295 -8.93 -11.60 -2.70
C VAL A 295 -9.33 -13.04 -2.38
N LYS A 296 -10.40 -13.25 -1.59
CA LYS A 296 -10.94 -14.58 -1.33
C LYS A 296 -11.39 -15.21 -2.65
N ASP A 297 -10.91 -16.43 -2.92
CA ASP A 297 -11.21 -17.16 -4.17
C ASP A 297 -10.82 -16.40 -5.46
N GLY A 298 -9.92 -15.41 -5.36
CA GLY A 298 -9.44 -14.61 -6.49
C GLY A 298 -8.40 -15.32 -7.36
N GLU A 299 -8.21 -14.83 -8.58
CA GLU A 299 -7.28 -15.42 -9.55
C GLU A 299 -5.82 -15.04 -9.32
N LEU A 300 -5.52 -14.04 -8.49
CA LEU A 300 -4.19 -13.46 -8.37
C LEU A 300 -3.59 -13.70 -6.97
N MET A 301 -2.32 -14.10 -6.97
CA MET A 301 -1.49 -14.24 -5.78
C MET A 301 -0.36 -13.20 -5.79
N TYR A 302 -0.13 -12.56 -4.65
CA TYR A 302 0.95 -11.62 -4.41
C TYR A 302 2.22 -12.36 -3.98
N VAL A 303 3.33 -12.12 -4.70
CA VAL A 303 4.62 -12.80 -4.45
C VAL A 303 5.50 -11.96 -3.50
N GLN A 304 5.12 -11.91 -2.23
CA GLN A 304 5.82 -11.11 -1.22
C GLN A 304 7.29 -11.50 -1.11
N GLY A 305 8.16 -10.49 -1.12
CA GLY A 305 9.61 -10.66 -1.03
C GLY A 305 10.33 -10.46 -2.37
N MET A 306 9.59 -10.51 -3.48
CA MET A 306 10.10 -10.41 -4.86
C MET A 306 9.82 -9.06 -5.52
N SER A 307 9.70 -7.96 -4.75
CA SER A 307 9.57 -6.62 -5.36
C SER A 307 10.74 -6.36 -6.30
N SER A 308 10.48 -5.95 -7.54
CA SER A 308 11.52 -5.75 -8.55
C SER A 308 11.20 -4.57 -9.45
N SER A 309 12.23 -4.09 -10.13
CA SER A 309 12.11 -3.15 -11.27
C SER A 309 12.77 -3.69 -12.53
N LEU A 310 13.22 -4.95 -12.54
CA LEU A 310 13.86 -5.58 -13.70
C LEU A 310 12.91 -5.61 -14.92
N PRO A 311 13.43 -5.72 -16.14
CA PRO A 311 12.63 -5.92 -17.35
C PRO A 311 11.72 -7.16 -17.24
N LYS A 312 10.59 -7.11 -17.97
CA LYS A 312 9.54 -8.14 -17.87
C LYS A 312 10.04 -9.54 -18.21
N ASP A 313 10.85 -9.69 -19.25
CA ASP A 313 11.48 -10.95 -19.66
C ASP A 313 12.31 -11.57 -18.52
N VAL A 314 13.11 -10.75 -17.84
CA VAL A 314 13.92 -11.17 -16.68
C VAL A 314 13.04 -11.52 -15.49
N GLN A 315 11.96 -10.77 -15.26
CA GLN A 315 11.02 -11.09 -14.21
C GLN A 315 10.35 -12.46 -14.44
N GLU A 316 9.93 -12.76 -15.67
CA GLU A 316 9.36 -14.07 -16.01
C GLU A 316 10.35 -15.21 -15.74
N GLU A 317 11.62 -15.05 -16.15
CA GLU A 317 12.67 -16.04 -15.89
C GLU A 317 12.94 -16.22 -14.39
N MET A 318 13.09 -15.12 -13.64
CA MET A 318 13.37 -15.20 -12.20
C MET A 318 12.19 -15.81 -11.43
N TYR A 319 10.93 -15.51 -11.79
CA TYR A 319 9.77 -16.09 -11.11
C TYR A 319 9.68 -17.60 -11.38
N ARG A 320 9.83 -18.04 -12.63
CA ARG A 320 9.82 -19.47 -13.02
C ARG A 320 10.97 -20.28 -12.41
N SER A 321 12.04 -19.62 -11.97
CA SER A 321 13.13 -20.29 -11.26
C SER A 321 12.78 -20.64 -9.79
N VAL A 322 11.77 -19.97 -9.21
CA VAL A 322 11.36 -20.19 -7.82
C VAL A 322 10.54 -21.47 -7.73
N LYS A 323 10.84 -22.30 -6.73
CA LYS A 323 10.16 -23.59 -6.56
C LYS A 323 8.64 -23.39 -6.39
N GLY A 324 7.88 -23.93 -7.35
CA GLY A 324 6.42 -23.92 -7.39
C GLY A 324 5.78 -22.79 -8.20
N LEU A 325 6.57 -21.84 -8.72
CA LEU A 325 6.13 -20.75 -9.59
C LEU A 325 6.46 -20.99 -11.07
#